data_AF-A0A2A6BBR0-F1
#
_entry.id   AF-A0A2A6BBR0-F1
#
_cell.length_a   1.000
_cell.length_b   1.000
_cell.length_c   1.000
_cell.angle_alpha   90.00
_cell.angle_beta   90.00
_cell.angle_gamma   90.00
#
_symmetry.space_group_name_H-M   'P 1'
#
loop_
_entity.id
_entity.type
_entity.pdbx_description
1 polymer ?
#
loop_
_entity_poly.entity_id
_entity_poly.type
_entity_poly.pdbx_seq_one_letter_code
_entity_poly.pdbx_strand_id
1 'polypeptide(L)'
;MASVVNNVVAAVANASNDEAVCGICLDALDRKRSVTLKPCNHQFHRTCALQWAESVRPDIDRPCCLCRSSVREMVGRNGRRVVRSYPFEEEELDMKRQVLEGLLNEGDSFLISLNNTRDQIRKMLKESEIERAIAEKQRQPDEYVVDIDQEGAKLEKRKHAIDNLLEYGATITALGDAATVACAISRELEALNRSNSDLASEEEDGHYAAEQSHNEDTDSDSDSGSEEEIR
;
A
#
# COMPACT_ATOMS: atom_id res chain seq x y z
N MET A 1 -30.07 28.23 -56.64
CA MET A 1 -29.59 26.84 -56.64
C MET A 1 -29.03 26.54 -55.25
N ALA A 2 -29.60 25.50 -54.61
CA ALA A 2 -29.16 24.69 -53.45
C ALA A 2 -28.06 25.27 -52.51
N SER A 3 -28.32 25.51 -51.22
CA SER A 3 -28.52 24.51 -50.16
C SER A 3 -27.32 23.58 -50.00
N VAL A 4 -26.53 23.77 -48.93
CA VAL A 4 -26.16 22.71 -47.99
C VAL A 4 -25.92 23.34 -46.61
N VAL A 5 -26.82 23.02 -45.70
CA VAL A 5 -26.72 23.22 -44.25
C VAL A 5 -25.75 22.16 -43.73
N ASN A 6 -24.70 22.54 -42.99
CA ASN A 6 -23.92 21.59 -42.18
C ASN A 6 -23.85 22.11 -40.75
N ASN A 7 -24.93 21.83 -40.04
CA ASN A 7 -24.96 21.69 -38.60
C ASN A 7 -24.74 20.20 -38.28
N VAL A 8 -24.38 19.89 -37.03
CA VAL A 8 -24.17 18.54 -36.44
C VAL A 8 -22.69 18.19 -36.24
N VAL A 9 -22.06 18.81 -35.23
CA VAL A 9 -21.33 18.05 -34.20
C VAL A 9 -21.58 18.73 -32.84
N ALA A 10 -22.82 18.65 -32.37
CA ALA A 10 -23.20 18.95 -31.00
C ALA A 10 -24.00 17.75 -30.46
N ALA A 11 -23.27 16.66 -30.19
CA ALA A 11 -23.70 15.47 -29.48
C ALA A 11 -22.38 14.77 -29.10
N VAL A 12 -22.00 14.58 -27.84
CA VAL A 12 -22.81 14.07 -26.73
C VAL A 12 -22.28 14.67 -25.42
N ALA A 13 -22.91 15.74 -24.95
CA ALA A 13 -22.90 16.10 -23.55
C ALA A 13 -24.08 15.38 -22.88
N ASN A 14 -24.01 14.06 -22.79
CA ASN A 14 -24.83 13.34 -21.81
C ASN A 14 -24.14 13.50 -20.47
N ALA A 15 -24.55 14.54 -19.76
CA ALA A 15 -24.36 14.66 -18.33
C ALA A 15 -25.20 13.56 -17.65
N SER A 16 -24.70 12.33 -17.60
CA SER A 16 -24.89 11.57 -16.37
C SER A 16 -23.88 12.15 -15.39
N ASN A 17 -24.38 12.72 -14.31
CA ASN A 17 -23.55 13.12 -13.17
C ASN A 17 -23.09 11.86 -12.42
N ASP A 18 -22.57 10.87 -13.17
CA ASP A 18 -21.94 9.69 -12.62
C ASP A 18 -20.58 10.17 -12.12
N GLU A 19 -20.59 10.64 -10.87
CA GLU A 19 -19.37 10.94 -10.13
C GLU A 19 -18.42 9.75 -10.31
N ALA A 20 -17.22 10.00 -10.81
CA ALA A 20 -16.27 8.94 -11.04
C ALA A 20 -15.93 8.28 -9.70
N VAL A 21 -16.11 6.96 -9.60
CA VAL A 21 -15.95 6.19 -8.35
C VAL A 21 -14.60 5.45 -8.34
N CYS A 22 -13.97 5.34 -7.18
CA CYS A 22 -12.79 4.52 -7.00
C CYS A 22 -13.15 3.03 -7.04
N GLY A 23 -12.58 2.28 -7.98
CA GLY A 23 -12.83 0.84 -8.12
C GLY A 23 -12.28 -0.08 -7.00
N ILE A 24 -11.74 0.49 -5.92
CA ILE A 24 -11.22 -0.27 -4.76
C ILE A 24 -12.13 -0.07 -3.54
N CYS A 25 -12.37 1.18 -3.11
CA CYS A 25 -13.22 1.45 -1.94
C CYS A 25 -14.67 1.81 -2.29
N LEU A 26 -14.99 1.96 -3.58
CA LEU A 26 -16.32 2.31 -4.09
C LEU A 26 -16.85 3.70 -3.67
N ASP A 27 -15.96 4.60 -3.23
CA ASP A 27 -16.28 6.00 -2.93
C ASP A 27 -15.96 6.95 -4.09
N ALA A 28 -16.57 8.14 -4.09
CA ALA A 28 -16.34 9.21 -5.07
C ALA A 28 -14.87 9.67 -5.12
N LEU A 29 -14.32 9.83 -6.32
CA LEU A 29 -12.90 10.15 -6.56
C LEU A 29 -12.50 11.58 -6.21
N ASP A 30 -13.47 12.50 -6.06
CA ASP A 30 -13.22 13.91 -5.78
C ASP A 30 -13.03 14.23 -4.30
N ARG A 31 -13.44 13.33 -3.40
CA ARG A 31 -13.28 13.46 -1.94
C ARG A 31 -11.84 13.38 -1.46
N LYS A 32 -10.96 12.68 -2.19
CA LYS A 32 -9.56 12.45 -1.85
C LYS A 32 -8.65 12.70 -3.04
N ARG A 33 -7.34 12.62 -2.84
CA ARG A 33 -6.37 12.65 -3.94
C ARG A 33 -6.57 11.44 -4.84
N SER A 34 -6.53 11.64 -6.15
CA SER A 34 -6.67 10.58 -7.14
C SER A 34 -5.43 10.40 -8.00
N VAL A 35 -5.25 9.18 -8.49
CA VAL A 35 -4.22 8.79 -9.44
C VAL A 35 -4.83 8.09 -10.64
N THR A 36 -4.18 8.23 -11.79
CA THR A 36 -4.49 7.54 -13.03
C THR A 36 -3.39 6.53 -13.33
N LEU A 37 -3.77 5.27 -13.55
CA LEU A 37 -2.84 4.21 -13.95
C LEU A 37 -2.56 4.27 -15.45
N LYS A 38 -1.29 4.18 -15.87
CA LYS A 38 -0.91 4.11 -17.28
C LYS A 38 -0.48 2.68 -17.65
N PRO A 39 -0.87 2.17 -18.84
CA PRO A 39 -1.56 2.87 -19.93
C PRO A 39 -3.11 2.79 -19.87
N CYS A 40 -3.69 2.02 -18.98
CA CYS A 40 -5.13 1.72 -19.00
C CYS A 40 -6.07 2.88 -18.62
N ASN A 41 -5.54 3.97 -18.05
CA ASN A 41 -6.25 5.18 -17.62
C ASN A 41 -7.34 4.99 -16.56
N HIS A 42 -7.38 3.85 -15.86
CA HIS A 42 -8.26 3.69 -14.70
C HIS A 42 -7.81 4.60 -13.55
N GLN A 43 -8.79 5.16 -12.83
CA GLN A 43 -8.58 6.10 -11.74
C GLN A 43 -8.95 5.50 -10.39
N PHE A 44 -8.18 5.86 -9.37
CA PHE A 44 -8.36 5.40 -8.00
C PHE A 44 -7.98 6.53 -7.04
N HIS A 45 -8.39 6.45 -5.77
CA HIS A 45 -7.74 7.25 -4.74
C HIS A 45 -6.27 6.86 -4.65
N ARG A 46 -5.39 7.84 -4.42
CA ARG A 46 -3.95 7.66 -4.33
C ARG A 46 -3.59 6.61 -3.30
N THR A 47 -4.17 6.70 -2.12
CA THR A 47 -3.98 5.76 -1.00
C THR A 47 -4.43 4.34 -1.35
N CYS A 48 -5.60 4.18 -1.99
CA CYS A 48 -6.09 2.87 -2.43
C CYS A 48 -5.19 2.23 -3.50
N ALA A 49 -4.75 3.01 -4.50
CA ALA A 49 -3.86 2.50 -5.54
C ALA A 49 -2.48 2.09 -5.01
N LEU A 50 -1.92 2.88 -4.09
CA LEU A 50 -0.65 2.56 -3.43
C LEU A 50 -0.78 1.29 -2.60
N GLN A 51 -1.81 1.18 -1.75
CA GLN A 51 -2.05 -0.05 -0.98
C GLN A 51 -2.23 -1.28 -1.87
N TRP A 52 -2.98 -1.15 -2.97
CA TRP A 52 -3.12 -2.24 -3.93
C TRP A 52 -1.77 -2.66 -4.53
N ALA A 53 -0.96 -1.69 -4.96
CA ALA A 53 0.33 -1.97 -5.57
C ALA A 53 1.39 -2.47 -4.57
N GLU A 54 1.29 -2.07 -3.31
CA GLU A 54 2.20 -2.44 -2.21
C GLU A 54 1.76 -3.74 -1.51
N SER A 55 0.59 -4.31 -1.84
CA SER A 55 0.07 -5.56 -1.26
C SER A 55 0.78 -6.85 -1.73
N VAL A 56 1.84 -6.74 -2.52
CA VAL A 56 2.70 -7.86 -2.94
C VAL A 56 4.14 -7.46 -2.75
N ARG A 57 4.99 -8.50 -2.77
CA ARG A 57 6.43 -8.32 -2.83
C ARG A 57 6.84 -7.36 -3.95
N PRO A 58 7.92 -6.60 -3.76
CA PRO A 58 8.30 -5.48 -4.62
C PRO A 58 8.81 -5.92 -5.99
N ASP A 59 9.20 -7.18 -6.14
CA ASP A 59 9.61 -7.81 -7.39
C ASP A 59 8.44 -8.12 -8.32
N ILE A 60 7.20 -7.98 -7.85
CA ILE A 60 5.99 -8.36 -8.60
C ILE A 60 5.16 -7.12 -8.93
N ASP A 61 5.07 -6.80 -10.22
CA ASP A 61 4.15 -5.75 -10.68
C ASP A 61 2.68 -6.22 -10.60
N ARG A 62 1.89 -5.56 -9.74
CA ARG A 62 0.44 -5.75 -9.68
C ARG A 62 -0.23 -5.19 -10.94
N PRO A 63 -1.06 -5.97 -11.64
CA PRO A 63 -1.87 -5.45 -12.73
C PRO A 63 -3.01 -4.56 -12.17
N CYS A 64 -3.60 -3.75 -13.04
CA CYS A 64 -4.79 -2.98 -12.69
C CYS A 64 -5.92 -3.91 -12.25
N CYS A 65 -6.54 -3.65 -11.09
CA CYS A 65 -7.62 -4.51 -10.57
C CYS A 65 -8.88 -4.52 -11.45
N LEU A 66 -9.08 -3.49 -12.28
CA LEU A 66 -10.27 -3.38 -13.14
C LEU A 66 -10.11 -4.11 -14.48
N CYS A 67 -8.96 -3.97 -15.16
CA CYS A 67 -8.77 -4.52 -16.52
C CYS A 67 -7.57 -5.45 -16.66
N ARG A 68 -6.86 -5.73 -15.57
CA ARG A 68 -5.67 -6.60 -15.52
C ARG A 68 -4.50 -6.15 -16.41
N SER A 69 -4.55 -4.95 -16.99
CA SER A 69 -3.43 -4.39 -17.74
C SER A 69 -2.24 -4.14 -16.81
N SER A 70 -1.03 -4.39 -17.30
CA SER A 70 0.22 -4.04 -16.61
C SER A 70 0.27 -2.54 -16.33
N VAL A 71 0.58 -2.18 -15.08
CA VAL A 71 0.66 -0.80 -14.61
C VAL A 71 2.11 -0.36 -14.72
N ARG A 72 2.40 0.57 -15.64
CA ARG A 72 3.75 1.11 -15.83
C ARG A 72 4.01 2.34 -14.97
N GLU A 73 2.98 3.15 -14.80
CA GLU A 73 3.07 4.43 -14.09
C GLU A 73 1.76 4.73 -13.35
N MET A 74 1.89 5.42 -12.24
CA MET A 74 0.79 6.07 -11.53
C MET A 74 1.01 7.58 -11.63
N VAL A 75 0.02 8.31 -12.12
CA VAL A 75 0.12 9.75 -12.35
C VAL A 75 -0.97 10.44 -11.54
N GLY A 76 -0.59 11.37 -10.65
CA GLY A 76 -1.53 12.16 -9.88
C GLY A 76 -2.28 13.18 -10.75
N ARG A 77 -3.34 13.80 -10.21
CA ARG A 77 -4.12 14.84 -10.92
C ARG A 77 -3.25 16.02 -11.42
N ASN A 78 -2.15 16.31 -10.75
CA ASN A 78 -1.19 17.36 -11.13
C ASN A 78 -0.21 16.94 -12.25
N GLY A 79 -0.37 15.74 -12.84
CA GLY A 79 0.51 15.20 -13.87
C GLY A 79 1.84 14.66 -13.33
N ARG A 80 2.08 14.71 -12.01
CA ARG A 80 3.31 14.16 -11.42
C ARG A 80 3.21 12.66 -11.24
N ARG A 81 4.32 11.97 -11.48
CA ARG A 81 4.44 10.55 -11.20
C ARG A 81 4.37 10.31 -9.69
N VAL A 82 3.46 9.45 -9.27
CA VAL A 82 3.40 8.93 -7.91
C VAL A 82 4.34 7.73 -7.86
N VAL A 83 5.33 7.81 -6.97
CA VAL A 83 6.29 6.72 -6.79
C VAL A 83 5.78 5.79 -5.71
N ARG A 84 5.76 4.49 -6.02
CA ARG A 84 5.57 3.43 -5.02
C ARG A 84 6.73 3.54 -4.03
N SER A 85 6.42 3.60 -2.73
CA SER A 85 7.45 3.43 -1.71
C SER A 85 7.22 2.09 -1.05
N TYR A 86 8.29 1.31 -0.88
CA TYR A 86 8.17 0.01 -0.23
C TYR A 86 7.50 0.17 1.14
N PRO A 87 6.55 -0.70 1.51
CA PRO A 87 5.97 -0.67 2.84
C PRO A 87 7.03 -1.12 3.86
N PHE A 88 7.86 -0.19 4.34
CA PHE A 88 8.70 -0.37 5.54
C PHE A 88 7.87 -0.38 6.84
N GLU A 89 6.60 -0.73 6.73
CA GLU A 89 5.65 -0.82 7.84
C GLU A 89 5.58 -2.24 8.40
N GLU A 90 6.25 -3.20 7.75
CA GLU A 90 6.43 -4.60 8.15
C GLU A 90 7.20 -4.75 9.48
N GLU A 91 7.17 -5.96 10.05
CA GLU A 91 7.82 -6.27 11.31
C GLU A 91 9.33 -6.01 11.27
N GLU A 92 9.87 -5.48 12.37
CA GLU A 92 11.28 -5.11 12.49
C GLU A 92 12.23 -6.26 12.13
N LEU A 93 11.84 -7.50 12.45
CA LEU A 93 12.61 -8.71 12.18
C LEU A 93 12.77 -8.98 10.68
N ASP A 94 11.70 -8.81 9.90
CA ASP A 94 11.74 -9.01 8.45
C ASP A 94 12.57 -7.95 7.76
N MET A 95 12.49 -6.70 8.23
CA MET A 95 13.34 -5.63 7.71
C MET A 95 14.83 -5.87 8.03
N LYS A 96 15.16 -6.30 9.25
CA LYS A 96 16.54 -6.66 9.61
C LYS A 96 17.06 -7.81 8.75
N ARG A 97 16.25 -8.85 8.54
CA ARG A 97 16.57 -9.97 7.65
C ARG A 97 16.89 -9.48 6.24
N GLN A 98 16.06 -8.62 5.65
CA GLN A 98 16.30 -8.06 4.32
C GLN A 98 17.61 -7.27 4.25
N VAL A 99 17.96 -6.51 5.30
CA VAL A 99 19.24 -5.78 5.36
C VAL A 99 20.42 -6.74 5.37
N LEU A 100 20.35 -7.78 6.19
CA LEU A 100 21.39 -8.80 6.30
C LEU A 100 21.58 -9.56 4.98
N GLU A 101 20.50 -9.98 4.34
CA GLU A 101 20.52 -10.62 3.02
C GLU A 101 21.09 -9.68 1.94
N GLY A 102 20.67 -8.41 1.93
CA GLY A 102 21.19 -7.40 1.03
C GLY A 102 22.69 -7.16 1.22
N LEU A 103 23.16 -7.07 2.46
CA LEU A 103 24.58 -6.92 2.77
C LEU A 103 25.42 -8.13 2.35
N LEU A 104 24.92 -9.35 2.52
CA LEU A 104 25.62 -10.56 2.07
C LEU A 104 25.76 -10.62 0.54
N ASN A 105 24.68 -10.27 -0.17
CA ASN A 105 24.61 -10.45 -1.62
C ASN A 105 25.19 -9.27 -2.42
N GLU A 106 24.99 -8.04 -1.93
CA GLU A 106 25.30 -6.81 -2.66
C GLU A 106 26.33 -5.93 -1.92
N GLY A 107 26.64 -6.22 -0.65
CA GLY A 107 27.57 -5.44 0.17
C GLY A 107 27.15 -3.97 0.32
N ASP A 108 28.11 -3.06 0.19
CA ASP A 108 27.89 -1.62 0.34
C ASP A 108 26.90 -1.05 -0.69
N SER A 109 26.73 -1.70 -1.85
CA SER A 109 25.75 -1.29 -2.87
C SER A 109 24.33 -1.26 -2.30
N PHE A 110 24.00 -2.21 -1.42
CA PHE A 110 22.70 -2.25 -0.77
C PHE A 110 22.47 -1.05 0.17
N LEU A 111 23.47 -0.69 0.98
CA LEU A 111 23.39 0.48 1.85
C LEU A 111 23.27 1.79 1.06
N ILE A 112 23.93 1.88 -0.09
CA ILE A 112 23.77 3.01 -1.01
C ILE A 112 22.31 3.07 -1.52
N SER A 113 21.73 1.93 -1.89
CA SER A 113 20.32 1.84 -2.32
C SER A 113 19.34 2.28 -1.22
N LEU A 114 19.56 1.86 0.03
CA LEU A 114 18.77 2.31 1.17
C LEU A 114 18.89 3.82 1.42
N ASN A 115 20.10 4.39 1.32
CA ASN A 115 20.30 5.84 1.44
C ASN A 115 19.56 6.61 0.33
N ASN A 116 19.60 6.12 -0.91
CA ASN A 116 18.86 6.71 -2.02
C ASN A 116 17.34 6.68 -1.74
N THR A 117 16.83 5.58 -1.20
CA THR A 117 15.42 5.43 -0.81
C THR A 117 15.05 6.41 0.30
N ARG A 118 15.90 6.57 1.33
CA ARG A 118 15.72 7.57 2.39
C ARG A 118 15.61 8.99 1.84
N ASP A 119 16.50 9.35 0.92
CA ASP A 119 16.51 10.70 0.33
C ASP A 119 15.30 10.93 -0.56
N GLN A 120 14.83 9.90 -1.25
CA GLN A 120 13.56 9.93 -1.97
C GLN A 120 12.36 10.15 -1.03
N ILE A 121 12.30 9.46 0.11
CA ILE A 121 11.23 9.66 1.10
C ILE A 121 11.27 11.08 1.66
N ARG A 122 12.46 11.62 1.99
CA ARG A 122 12.62 13.02 2.42
C ARG A 122 12.11 14.01 1.38
N LYS A 123 12.33 13.73 0.10
CA LYS A 123 11.77 14.54 -0.99
C LYS A 123 10.24 14.45 -1.02
N MET A 124 9.68 13.24 -0.91
CA MET A 124 8.22 13.04 -0.89
C MET A 124 7.55 13.73 0.31
N LEU A 125 8.17 13.72 1.49
CA LEU A 125 7.70 14.44 2.68
C LEU A 125 7.58 15.94 2.43
N LYS A 126 8.63 16.56 1.90
CA LYS A 126 8.62 17.99 1.52
C LYS A 126 7.53 18.29 0.48
N GLU A 127 7.37 17.41 -0.51
CA GLU A 127 6.31 17.56 -1.51
C GLU A 127 4.90 17.45 -0.90
N SER A 128 4.72 16.57 0.09
CA SER A 128 3.48 16.40 0.84
C SER A 128 3.13 17.65 1.67
N GLU A 129 4.11 18.26 2.34
CA GLU A 129 3.93 19.53 3.08
C GLU A 129 3.50 20.67 2.15
N ILE A 130 4.11 20.77 0.97
CA ILE A 130 3.73 21.75 -0.05
C ILE A 130 2.31 21.48 -0.55
N GLU A 131 1.97 20.22 -0.84
CA GLU A 131 0.63 19.82 -1.29
C GLU A 131 -0.44 20.16 -0.24
N ARG A 132 -0.16 19.91 1.03
CA ARG A 132 -1.01 20.26 2.18
C ARG A 132 -1.28 21.76 2.24
N ALA A 133 -0.23 22.58 2.17
CA ALA A 133 -0.37 24.05 2.20
C ALA A 133 -1.18 24.58 1.00
N ILE A 134 -1.03 23.96 -0.18
CA ILE A 134 -1.84 24.30 -1.37
C ILE A 134 -3.31 23.91 -1.15
N ALA A 135 -3.58 22.73 -0.59
CA ALA A 135 -4.93 22.25 -0.34
C ALA A 135 -5.69 23.17 0.63
N GLU A 136 -5.03 23.60 1.72
CA GLU A 136 -5.58 24.57 2.68
C GLU A 136 -5.90 25.91 2.00
N LYS A 137 -4.96 26.44 1.20
CA LYS A 137 -5.16 27.71 0.48
C LYS A 137 -6.31 27.64 -0.52
N GLN A 138 -6.52 26.48 -1.15
CA GLN A 138 -7.59 26.25 -2.11
C GLN A 138 -8.93 25.86 -1.47
N ARG A 139 -8.99 25.73 -0.14
CA ARG A 139 -10.17 25.25 0.59
C ARG A 139 -10.68 23.90 0.07
N GLN A 140 -9.74 22.98 -0.15
CA GLN A 140 -10.09 21.59 -0.45
C GLN A 140 -10.91 20.98 0.70
N PRO A 141 -11.72 19.93 0.45
CA PRO A 141 -12.46 19.24 1.51
C PRO A 141 -11.54 18.72 2.62
N ASP A 142 -12.04 18.66 3.86
CA ASP A 142 -11.25 18.16 5.01
C ASP A 142 -10.73 16.73 4.78
N GLU A 143 -11.53 15.88 4.14
CA GLU A 143 -11.12 14.51 3.75
C GLU A 143 -9.88 14.49 2.85
N TYR A 144 -9.72 15.49 1.98
CA TYR A 144 -8.55 15.62 1.11
C TYR A 144 -7.30 15.97 1.91
N VAL A 145 -7.43 16.87 2.90
CA VAL A 145 -6.31 17.25 3.79
C VAL A 145 -5.92 16.08 4.69
N VAL A 146 -6.90 15.38 5.25
CA VAL A 146 -6.66 14.17 6.07
C VAL A 146 -5.94 13.08 5.25
N ASP A 147 -6.30 12.89 3.97
CA ASP A 147 -5.59 11.94 3.10
C ASP A 147 -4.11 12.33 2.88
N ILE A 148 -3.78 13.63 2.79
CA ILE A 148 -2.39 14.11 2.74
C ILE A 148 -1.67 13.84 4.05
N ASP A 149 -2.28 14.17 5.18
CA ASP A 149 -1.67 14.00 6.50
C ASP A 149 -1.41 12.53 6.82
N GLN A 150 -2.34 11.64 6.46
CA GLN A 150 -2.16 10.19 6.59
C GLN A 150 -1.01 9.66 5.74
N GLU A 151 -0.85 10.13 4.50
CA GLU A 151 0.29 9.75 3.68
C GLU A 151 1.61 10.31 4.23
N GLY A 152 1.62 11.56 4.71
CA GLY A 152 2.78 12.17 5.37
C GLY A 152 3.23 11.38 6.60
N ALA A 153 2.29 10.95 7.44
CA ALA A 153 2.57 10.12 8.61
C ALA A 153 3.19 8.76 8.23
N LYS A 154 2.68 8.11 7.17
CA LYS A 154 3.28 6.87 6.65
C LYS A 154 4.70 7.09 6.15
N LEU A 155 4.93 8.18 5.41
CA LEU A 155 6.28 8.52 4.93
C LEU A 155 7.26 8.79 6.07
N GLU A 156 6.84 9.44 7.16
CA GLU A 156 7.69 9.61 8.34
C GLU A 156 8.00 8.28 9.03
N LYS A 157 7.01 7.39 9.19
CA LYS A 157 7.24 6.04 9.73
C LYS A 157 8.25 5.27 8.87
N ARG A 158 8.10 5.31 7.53
CA ARG A 158 9.04 4.67 6.59
C ARG A 158 10.43 5.28 6.65
N LYS A 159 10.55 6.61 6.76
CA LYS A 159 11.84 7.30 6.96
C LYS A 159 12.55 6.81 8.21
N HIS A 160 11.83 6.77 9.34
CA HIS A 160 12.39 6.29 10.61
C HIS A 160 12.84 4.82 10.51
N ALA A 161 12.04 3.96 9.89
CA ALA A 161 12.42 2.57 9.65
C ALA A 161 13.73 2.48 8.85
N ILE A 162 13.87 3.22 7.74
CA ILE A 162 15.12 3.21 6.96
C ILE A 162 16.30 3.78 7.75
N ASP A 163 16.11 4.84 8.54
CA ASP A 163 17.16 5.39 9.39
C ASP A 163 17.68 4.32 10.37
N ASN A 164 16.78 3.55 11.01
CA ASN A 164 17.15 2.45 11.89
C ASN A 164 17.89 1.31 11.14
N LEU A 165 17.46 0.98 9.93
CA LEU A 165 18.12 -0.05 9.10
C LEU A 165 19.51 0.36 8.65
N LEU A 166 19.73 1.64 8.34
CA LEU A 166 21.04 2.17 7.99
C LEU A 166 21.99 2.15 9.20
N GLU A 167 21.49 2.50 10.39
CA GLU A 167 22.26 2.41 11.63
C GLU A 167 22.63 0.95 11.96
N TYR A 168 21.67 0.03 11.80
CA TYR A 168 21.90 -1.40 11.98
C TYR A 168 22.95 -1.94 11.00
N GLY A 169 22.81 -1.64 9.70
CA GLY A 169 23.79 -2.02 8.69
C GLY A 169 25.18 -1.46 8.97
N ALA A 170 25.28 -0.20 9.41
CA ALA A 170 26.56 0.41 9.81
C ALA A 170 27.20 -0.28 11.02
N THR A 171 26.38 -0.74 11.99
CA THR A 171 26.86 -1.49 13.14
C THR A 171 27.49 -2.82 12.72
N ILE A 172 26.87 -3.51 11.76
CA ILE A 172 27.36 -4.78 11.22
C ILE A 172 28.66 -4.57 10.43
N THR A 173 28.73 -3.57 9.56
CA THR A 173 29.94 -3.31 8.75
C THR A 173 31.11 -2.81 9.58
N ALA A 174 30.86 -2.19 10.73
CA ALA A 174 31.89 -1.77 11.68
C ALA A 174 32.60 -2.93 12.40
N LEU A 175 32.10 -4.17 12.28
CA LEU A 175 32.69 -5.34 12.96
C LEU A 175 34.07 -5.74 12.42
N GLY A 176 34.45 -5.31 11.22
CA GLY A 176 35.81 -5.50 10.71
C GLY A 176 35.85 -5.85 9.23
N ASP A 177 36.71 -6.81 8.88
CA ASP A 177 36.87 -7.26 7.50
C ASP A 177 35.63 -8.01 6.96
N ALA A 178 35.60 -8.21 5.65
CA ALA A 178 34.48 -8.85 4.96
C ALA A 178 34.17 -10.27 5.50
N ALA A 179 35.17 -11.02 5.96
CA ALA A 179 34.97 -12.36 6.51
C ALA A 179 34.28 -12.29 7.89
N THR A 180 34.70 -11.34 8.72
CA THR A 180 34.10 -11.07 10.03
C THR A 180 32.65 -10.61 9.88
N VAL A 181 32.40 -9.70 8.95
CA VAL A 181 31.06 -9.19 8.62
C VAL A 181 30.16 -10.32 8.12
N ALA A 182 30.61 -11.13 7.15
CA ALA A 182 29.81 -12.25 6.62
C ALA A 182 29.46 -13.29 7.69
N CYS A 183 30.40 -13.60 8.59
CA CYS A 183 30.17 -14.51 9.72
C CYS A 183 29.14 -13.94 10.71
N ALA A 184 29.25 -12.65 11.03
CA ALA A 184 28.30 -11.97 11.91
C ALA A 184 26.89 -11.97 11.30
N ILE A 185 26.77 -11.66 10.01
CA ILE A 185 25.48 -11.68 9.31
C ILE A 185 24.87 -13.09 9.31
N SER A 186 25.66 -14.12 9.00
CA SER A 186 25.17 -15.50 8.96
C SER A 186 24.59 -15.95 10.30
N ARG A 187 25.30 -15.64 11.41
CA ARG A 187 24.82 -15.94 12.77
C ARG A 187 23.52 -15.22 13.12
N GLU A 188 23.40 -13.98 12.71
CA GLU A 188 22.23 -13.14 13.01
C GLU A 188 21.00 -13.60 12.21
N LEU A 189 21.17 -13.96 10.93
CA LEU A 189 20.12 -14.59 10.12
C LEU A 189 19.63 -15.90 10.72
N GLU A 190 20.55 -16.75 11.22
CA GLU A 190 20.16 -17.97 11.95
C GLU A 190 19.36 -17.66 13.22
N ALA A 191 19.71 -16.60 13.95
CA ALA A 191 18.96 -16.18 15.13
C ALA A 191 17.55 -15.70 14.78
N LEU A 192 17.40 -14.87 13.74
CA LEU A 192 16.10 -14.42 13.25
C LEU A 192 15.22 -15.58 12.75
N ASN A 193 15.83 -16.56 12.06
CA ASN A 193 15.11 -17.75 11.59
C ASN A 193 14.59 -18.62 12.74
N ARG A 194 15.35 -18.73 13.84
CA ARG A 194 14.88 -19.44 15.05
C ARG A 194 13.72 -18.69 15.73
N SER A 195 13.82 -17.36 15.87
CA SER A 195 12.74 -16.57 16.45
C SER A 195 11.42 -16.70 15.67
N ASN A 196 11.47 -16.75 14.34
CA ASN A 196 10.27 -16.93 13.53
C ASN A 196 9.67 -18.35 13.64
N SER A 197 10.49 -19.40 13.84
CA SER A 197 9.96 -20.75 14.02
C SER A 197 9.24 -20.92 15.36
N ASP A 198 9.72 -20.25 16.41
CA ASP A 198 9.10 -20.33 17.73
C ASP A 198 7.71 -19.68 17.72
N LEU A 199 7.56 -18.52 17.06
CA LEU A 199 6.26 -17.86 16.89
C LEU A 199 5.25 -18.70 16.10
N ALA A 200 5.69 -19.38 15.04
CA ALA A 200 4.82 -20.22 14.22
C ALA A 200 4.26 -21.42 15.00
N SER A 201 4.99 -21.95 15.98
CA SER A 201 4.53 -23.07 16.81
C SER A 201 3.46 -22.68 17.84
N GLU A 202 3.43 -21.42 18.28
CA GLU A 202 2.43 -20.94 19.24
C GLU A 202 1.06 -20.65 18.58
N GLU A 203 1.04 -20.30 17.29
CA GLU A 203 -0.20 -20.04 16.54
C GLU A 203 -0.97 -21.33 16.21
N GLU A 204 -0.29 -22.45 15.97
CA GLU A 204 -0.94 -23.73 15.65
C GLU A 204 -1.66 -24.34 16.87
N ASP A 205 -1.12 -24.17 18.08
CA ASP A 205 -1.74 -24.70 19.31
C ASP A 205 -2.95 -23.87 19.78
N GLY A 206 -3.00 -22.57 19.43
CA GLY A 206 -4.11 -21.67 19.77
C GLY A 206 -5.39 -21.87 18.93
N HIS A 207 -5.25 -22.38 17.70
CA HIS A 207 -6.40 -22.54 16.80
C HIS A 207 -7.23 -23.79 17.09
N TYR A 208 -6.63 -24.83 17.70
CA TYR A 208 -7.35 -26.08 17.99
C TYR A 208 -8.26 -26.00 19.23
N ALA A 209 -8.08 -25.01 20.10
CA ALA A 209 -8.88 -24.84 21.31
C ALA A 209 -10.21 -24.08 21.09
N ALA A 210 -10.34 -23.31 20.00
CA ALA A 210 -11.54 -22.49 19.76
C ALA A 210 -12.67 -23.25 19.03
N GLU A 211 -12.34 -24.23 18.18
CA GLU A 211 -13.35 -24.98 17.39
C GLU A 211 -14.06 -26.09 18.17
N GLN A 212 -13.65 -26.42 19.39
CA GLN A 212 -14.30 -27.46 20.22
C GLN A 212 -15.41 -26.93 21.13
N SER A 213 -15.72 -25.63 21.12
CA SER A 213 -16.69 -25.02 22.06
C SER A 213 -18.02 -24.57 21.43
N HIS A 214 -18.34 -24.94 20.19
CA HIS A 214 -19.54 -24.48 19.48
C HIS A 214 -20.41 -25.57 18.84
N ASN A 215 -20.27 -26.85 19.25
CA ASN A 215 -21.09 -27.96 18.76
C ASN A 215 -21.96 -28.62 19.83
N GLU A 216 -22.49 -27.84 20.77
CA GLU A 216 -23.60 -28.26 21.62
C GLU A 216 -24.67 -27.15 21.54
N ASP A 217 -25.94 -27.51 21.35
CA ASP A 217 -27.13 -26.64 21.32
C ASP A 217 -27.74 -26.26 19.95
N THR A 218 -28.01 -27.24 19.09
CA THR A 218 -29.16 -27.15 18.17
C THR A 218 -29.92 -28.46 18.11
N ASP A 219 -30.82 -28.68 19.07
CA ASP A 219 -31.94 -29.62 18.93
C ASP A 219 -33.12 -29.13 19.77
N SER A 220 -34.34 -29.34 19.25
CA SER A 220 -35.69 -29.01 19.77
C SER A 220 -36.07 -27.51 19.69
N ASP A 221 -37.11 -27.05 18.98
CA ASP A 221 -38.50 -27.53 18.80
C ASP A 221 -39.02 -27.13 17.39
N SER A 222 -39.56 -28.01 16.55
CA SER A 222 -40.89 -28.66 16.61
C SER A 222 -42.09 -27.71 16.78
N ASP A 223 -42.72 -27.41 15.64
CA ASP A 223 -44.17 -27.59 15.44
C ASP A 223 -45.17 -26.64 16.14
N SER A 224 -45.88 -25.83 15.35
CA SER A 224 -47.35 -25.96 15.13
C SER A 224 -48.07 -24.61 14.90
N GLY A 225 -48.89 -24.58 13.83
CA GLY A 225 -50.07 -23.71 13.64
C GLY A 225 -49.84 -22.21 13.47
N SER A 226 -50.65 -21.44 12.76
CA SER A 226 -51.97 -21.68 12.18
C SER A 226 -52.20 -20.66 11.08
N GLU A 227 -52.89 -21.09 10.02
CA GLU A 227 -53.59 -20.23 9.08
C GLU A 227 -54.58 -19.33 9.83
N GLU A 228 -54.59 -18.02 9.56
CA GLU A 228 -55.78 -17.21 9.81
C GLU A 228 -55.99 -16.16 8.70
N GLU A 229 -57.05 -16.44 7.97
CA GLU A 229 -57.67 -15.74 6.85
C GLU A 229 -58.53 -14.59 7.38
N ILE A 230 -58.17 -13.32 7.21
CA ILE A 230 -59.12 -12.19 7.34
C ILE A 230 -58.82 -11.04 6.36
N ARG A 231 -59.68 -10.97 5.34
CA ARG A 231 -60.24 -9.80 4.61
C ARG A 231 -59.34 -8.74 3.98
#